data_AF-K9UEQ1-F1
#
_entry.id   AF-K9UEQ1-F1
#
_cell.length_a   1.000
_cell.length_b   1.000
_cell.length_c   1.000
_cell.angle_alpha   90.00
_cell.angle_beta   90.00
_cell.angle_gamma   90.00
#
_symmetry.space_group_name_H-M   'P 1'
#
loop_
_entity.id
_entity.type
_entity.pdbx_description
1 polymer ?
#
loop_
_entity_poly.entity_id
_entity_poly.type
_entity_poly.pdbx_seq_one_letter_code
_entity_poly.pdbx_strand_id
1 'polypeptide(L)'
;MARSKEIPEKCRRCAPLSPAEARAKHPTCWDDKLCTARRFYINNRDRINQKRSRKRIETKHQVSAPNVKYGILHVWRENREDSPIHAIGVEIWEQNTKIAMVAPVHCAGWLPSQVHEYLRQVLDVLGTEYGFKKFAAQVRIDPSQCSIQGCFLKGKG
;
A
#
# COMPACT_ATOMS: atom_id res chain seq x y z
N MET A 1 18.09 26.99 -2.35
CA MET A 1 18.67 25.73 -1.82
C MET A 1 20.04 26.05 -1.25
N ALA A 2 20.24 25.93 0.07
CA ALA A 2 21.52 26.26 0.69
C ALA A 2 22.56 25.19 0.30
N ARG A 3 23.57 25.57 -0.51
CA ARG A 3 24.74 24.74 -0.82
C ARG A 3 25.31 24.20 0.49
N SER A 4 25.36 22.89 0.65
CA SER A 4 26.13 22.24 1.71
C SER A 4 27.57 22.72 1.58
N LYS A 5 28.00 23.61 2.49
CA LYS A 5 29.39 24.12 2.51
C LYS A 5 30.32 22.93 2.65
N GLU A 6 31.03 22.62 1.58
CA GLU A 6 31.98 21.53 1.54
C GLU A 6 33.11 21.81 2.54
N ILE A 7 33.49 20.80 3.33
CA ILE A 7 34.56 20.95 4.31
C ILE A 7 35.88 21.09 3.55
N PRO A 8 36.66 22.18 3.75
CA PRO A 8 37.94 22.35 3.08
C PRO A 8 38.89 21.20 3.39
N GLU A 9 39.63 20.74 2.38
CA GLU A 9 40.55 19.59 2.49
C GLU A 9 41.59 19.77 3.61
N LYS A 10 42.14 20.98 3.77
CA LYS A 10 43.04 21.33 4.87
C LYS A 10 42.43 21.06 6.25
N CYS A 11 41.13 21.31 6.42
CA CYS A 11 40.42 21.07 7.68
C CYS A 11 40.18 19.57 7.90
N ARG A 12 39.98 18.78 6.84
CA ARG A 12 39.83 17.32 6.94
C ARG A 12 41.13 16.67 7.43
N ARG A 13 42.28 17.11 6.93
CA ARG A 13 43.61 16.62 7.36
C ARG A 13 44.00 17.07 8.77
N CYS A 14 43.53 18.24 9.18
CA CYS A 14 43.80 18.81 10.50
C CYS A 14 42.93 18.18 11.61
N ALA A 15 41.71 17.72 11.29
CA ALA A 15 40.74 17.25 12.29
C ALA A 15 41.15 16.04 13.15
N PRO A 16 41.91 15.07 12.64
CA PRO A 16 42.40 13.93 13.44
C PRO A 16 43.53 14.26 14.42
N LEU A 17 44.27 15.36 14.24
CA LEU A 17 45.35 15.78 15.17
C LEU A 17 44.78 16.12 16.55
N SER A 18 45.59 16.35 17.59
CA SER A 18 45.08 16.98 18.82
C SER A 18 44.89 18.51 18.65
N PRO A 19 44.06 19.19 19.47
CA PRO A 19 43.91 20.65 19.39
C PRO A 19 45.23 21.40 19.61
N ALA A 20 46.07 20.93 20.54
CA ALA A 20 47.37 21.52 20.83
C ALA A 20 48.33 21.40 19.63
N GLU A 21 48.40 20.22 19.01
CA GLU A 21 49.23 19.99 17.82
C GLU A 21 48.76 20.81 16.61
N ALA A 22 47.45 20.88 16.39
CA ALA A 22 46.87 21.67 15.32
C ALA A 22 47.11 23.17 15.50
N ARG A 23 47.02 23.67 16.73
CA ARG A 23 47.33 25.08 17.09
C ARG A 23 48.81 25.40 16.88
N ALA A 24 49.71 24.48 17.24
CA ALA A 24 51.15 24.63 17.03
C ALA A 24 51.52 24.60 15.54
N LYS A 25 50.93 23.70 14.74
CA LYS A 25 51.22 23.58 13.30
C LYS A 25 50.58 24.68 12.45
N HIS A 26 49.44 25.22 12.88
CA HIS A 26 48.64 26.15 12.08
C HIS A 26 48.12 27.36 12.88
N PRO A 27 48.99 28.16 13.51
CA PRO A 27 48.59 29.26 14.39
C PRO A 27 47.83 30.37 13.66
N THR A 28 48.11 30.58 12.37
CA THR A 28 47.52 31.66 11.56
C THR A 28 46.11 31.37 11.05
N CYS A 29 45.70 30.10 11.00
CA CYS A 29 44.36 29.71 10.56
C CYS A 29 43.53 29.03 11.64
N TRP A 30 44.08 28.90 12.85
CA TRP A 30 43.38 28.35 14.00
C TRP A 30 42.38 29.37 14.55
N ASP A 31 41.15 28.91 14.78
CA ASP A 31 40.09 29.66 15.46
C ASP A 31 39.47 28.72 16.51
N ASP A 32 39.54 29.09 17.78
CA ASP A 32 39.11 28.21 18.88
C ASP A 32 37.63 27.80 18.76
N LYS A 33 36.76 28.66 18.24
CA LYS A 33 35.32 28.35 18.09
C LYS A 33 35.06 27.56 16.81
N LEU A 34 35.56 28.04 15.68
CA LEU A 34 35.29 27.44 14.37
C LEU A 34 36.04 26.12 14.17
N CYS A 35 37.31 26.01 14.58
CA CYS A 35 38.08 24.78 14.45
C CYS A 35 37.50 23.69 15.36
N THR A 36 37.16 24.01 16.61
CA THR A 36 36.56 23.02 17.53
C THR A 36 35.25 22.47 16.98
N ALA A 37 34.34 23.34 16.52
CA ALA A 37 33.07 22.92 15.92
C ALA A 37 33.26 22.09 14.63
N ARG A 38 34.17 22.51 13.75
CA ARG A 38 34.48 21.77 12.51
C ARG A 38 35.07 20.39 12.79
N ARG A 39 36.02 20.30 13.73
CA ARG A 39 36.68 19.06 14.14
C ARG A 39 35.66 18.08 14.72
N PHE A 40 34.80 18.55 15.61
CA PHE A 40 33.69 17.76 16.13
C PHE A 40 32.80 17.22 15.02
N TYR A 41 32.40 18.05 14.06
CA TYR A 41 31.56 17.62 12.95
C TYR A 41 32.26 16.63 12.01
N ILE A 42 33.52 16.86 11.65
CA ILE A 42 34.31 15.97 10.78
C ILE A 42 34.46 14.60 11.43
N ASN A 43 34.87 14.55 12.69
CA ASN A 43 35.13 13.30 13.41
C ASN A 43 33.84 12.53 13.74
N ASN A 44 32.69 13.21 13.81
CA ASN A 44 31.39 12.58 14.08
C ASN A 44 30.46 12.57 12.86
N ARG A 45 30.97 12.85 11.66
CA ARG A 45 30.15 13.06 10.46
C ARG A 45 29.23 11.88 10.19
N ASP A 46 29.78 10.67 10.24
CA ASP A 46 29.03 9.45 9.94
C ASP A 46 27.97 9.17 10.98
N ARG A 47 28.30 9.32 12.27
CA ARG A 47 27.34 9.19 13.38
C ARG A 47 26.20 10.23 13.27
N ILE A 48 26.52 11.49 12.96
CA ILE A 48 25.53 12.57 12.78
C ILE A 48 24.64 12.28 11.58
N ASN A 49 25.22 11.83 10.46
CA ASN A 49 24.49 11.47 9.25
C ASN A 49 23.60 10.26 9.47
N GLN A 50 24.08 9.24 10.18
CA GLN A 50 23.31 8.07 10.57
C GLN A 50 22.12 8.47 11.45
N LYS A 51 22.34 9.33 12.46
CA LYS A 51 21.26 9.86 13.32
C LYS A 51 20.22 10.66 12.52
N ARG A 52 20.66 11.51 11.59
CA ARG A 52 19.77 12.26 10.68
C ARG A 52 19.01 11.34 9.73
N SER A 53 19.65 10.28 9.23
CA SER A 53 19.03 9.29 8.36
C SER A 53 17.91 8.54 9.10
N ARG A 54 18.19 8.06 10.32
CA ARG A 54 17.19 7.42 11.20
C ARG A 54 15.98 8.33 11.43
N LYS A 55 16.22 9.61 11.79
CA LYS A 55 15.14 10.59 12.02
C LYS A 55 14.28 10.86 10.77
N ARG A 56 14.85 10.80 9.56
CA ARG A 56 14.09 10.94 8.30
C ARG A 56 13.18 9.74 8.05
N ILE A 57 13.65 8.53 8.31
CA ILE A 57 12.85 7.30 8.19
C ILE A 57 11.74 7.26 9.25
N GLU A 58 12.01 7.76 10.45
CA GLU A 58 11.04 7.85 11.55
C GLU A 58 9.98 8.94 11.36
N THR A 59 10.11 9.80 10.35
CA THR A 59 9.08 10.80 10.05
C THR A 59 7.87 10.09 9.45
N LYS A 60 6.96 9.64 10.32
CA LYS A 60 5.69 9.03 9.93
C LYS A 60 4.76 10.12 9.42
N HIS A 61 4.41 10.04 8.13
CA HIS A 61 3.31 10.84 7.59
C HIS A 61 1.99 10.19 8.00
N GLN A 62 1.15 10.94 8.70
CA GLN A 62 -0.19 10.48 9.05
C GLN A 62 -1.11 10.78 7.87
N VAL A 63 -1.32 9.77 7.02
CA VAL A 63 -2.29 9.83 5.92
C VAL A 63 -3.51 9.02 6.35
N SER A 64 -4.68 9.66 6.41
CA SER A 64 -5.93 8.97 6.70
C SER A 64 -6.34 8.14 5.48
N ALA A 65 -6.55 6.84 5.67
CA ALA A 65 -7.15 5.99 4.65
C ALA A 65 -8.62 6.38 4.45
N PRO A 66 -9.12 6.44 3.21
CA PRO A 66 -10.54 6.67 2.96
C PRO A 66 -11.36 5.49 3.47
N ASN A 67 -12.53 5.76 4.07
CA ASN A 67 -13.51 4.72 4.31
C ASN A 67 -14.26 4.45 3.00
N VAL A 68 -14.00 3.29 2.39
CA VAL A 68 -14.56 2.90 1.10
C VAL A 68 -15.37 1.63 1.27
N LYS A 69 -16.62 1.69 0.80
CA LYS A 69 -17.48 0.53 0.61
C LYS A 69 -17.28 -0.02 -0.80
N TYR A 70 -17.22 -1.34 -0.92
CA TYR A 70 -16.99 -1.99 -2.21
C TYR A 70 -17.68 -3.35 -2.30
N GLY A 71 -17.98 -3.76 -3.52
CA GLY A 71 -18.56 -5.06 -3.83
C GLY A 71 -17.53 -6.03 -4.41
N ILE A 72 -17.61 -7.30 -4.02
CA ILE A 72 -16.89 -8.42 -4.64
C ILE A 72 -17.93 -9.32 -5.33
N LEU A 73 -17.79 -9.50 -6.64
CA LEU A 73 -18.64 -10.39 -7.42
C LEU A 73 -18.15 -11.84 -7.31
N HIS A 74 -19.01 -12.74 -6.85
CA HIS A 74 -18.76 -14.17 -6.85
C HIS A 74 -19.41 -14.79 -8.08
N VAL A 75 -18.64 -15.54 -8.87
CA VAL A 75 -19.10 -16.22 -10.09
C VAL A 75 -18.79 -17.70 -9.98
N TRP A 76 -19.81 -18.53 -9.87
CA TRP A 76 -19.68 -19.99 -9.93
C TRP A 76 -19.60 -20.41 -11.40
N ARG A 77 -18.44 -20.88 -11.82
CA ARG A 77 -18.15 -21.23 -13.23
C ARG A 77 -16.98 -22.20 -13.30
N GLU A 78 -17.05 -23.19 -14.19
CA GLU A 78 -15.93 -24.11 -14.43
C GLU A 78 -14.69 -23.34 -14.95
N ASN A 79 -13.50 -23.91 -14.76
CA ASN A 79 -12.27 -23.36 -15.31
C ASN A 79 -12.12 -23.72 -16.81
N ARG A 80 -13.09 -23.31 -17.63
CA ARG A 80 -13.10 -23.48 -19.09
C ARG A 80 -13.60 -22.21 -19.76
N GLU A 81 -12.96 -21.84 -20.85
CA GLU A 81 -13.07 -20.54 -21.54
C GLU A 81 -14.52 -20.18 -21.92
N ASP A 82 -15.37 -21.18 -22.18
CA ASP A 82 -16.78 -21.02 -22.58
C ASP A 82 -17.79 -21.74 -21.67
N SER A 83 -17.38 -22.15 -20.47
CA SER A 83 -18.31 -22.77 -19.55
C SER A 83 -19.44 -21.80 -19.16
N PRO A 84 -20.70 -22.26 -19.10
CA PRO A 84 -21.80 -21.41 -18.67
C PRO A 84 -21.62 -20.98 -17.21
N ILE A 85 -22.15 -19.81 -16.88
CA ILE A 85 -22.20 -19.34 -15.49
C ILE A 85 -23.26 -20.17 -14.76
N HIS A 86 -22.85 -20.85 -13.69
CA HIS A 86 -23.76 -21.64 -12.87
C HIS A 86 -24.57 -20.76 -11.93
N ALA A 87 -23.91 -19.83 -11.25
CA ALA A 87 -24.52 -18.90 -10.31
C ALA A 87 -23.68 -17.63 -10.15
N ILE A 88 -24.30 -16.57 -9.63
CA ILE A 88 -23.65 -15.32 -9.26
C ILE A 88 -24.16 -14.82 -7.91
N GLY A 89 -23.33 -14.12 -7.17
CA GLY A 89 -23.67 -13.47 -5.90
C GLY A 89 -22.71 -12.31 -5.63
N VAL A 90 -23.04 -11.43 -4.69
CA VAL A 90 -22.19 -10.26 -4.39
C VAL A 90 -21.99 -10.13 -2.90
N GLU A 91 -20.76 -9.97 -2.46
CA GLU A 91 -20.43 -9.56 -1.10
C GLU A 91 -20.19 -8.06 -1.04
N ILE A 92 -20.67 -7.41 0.01
CA ILE A 92 -20.46 -5.99 0.25
C ILE A 92 -19.57 -5.83 1.49
N TRP A 93 -18.50 -5.07 1.32
CA TRP A 93 -17.47 -4.86 2.31
C TRP A 93 -17.31 -3.38 2.61
N GLU A 94 -17.02 -3.07 3.87
CA GLU A 94 -16.52 -1.78 4.32
C GLU A 94 -15.15 -2.02 4.96
N GLN A 95 -14.09 -1.50 4.34
CA GLN A 95 -12.71 -1.79 4.73
C GLN A 95 -12.43 -3.31 4.75
N ASN A 96 -12.33 -3.94 5.93
CA ASN A 96 -12.07 -5.37 6.10
C ASN A 96 -13.25 -6.12 6.74
N THR A 97 -14.44 -5.51 6.76
CA THR A 97 -15.63 -6.11 7.35
C THR A 97 -16.69 -6.31 6.28
N LYS A 98 -17.17 -7.55 6.16
CA LYS A 98 -18.34 -7.87 5.33
C LYS A 98 -19.59 -7.34 6.03
N ILE A 99 -20.29 -6.41 5.38
CA ILE A 99 -21.45 -5.72 5.96
C ILE A 99 -22.78 -6.19 5.37
N ALA A 100 -22.79 -6.74 4.15
CA ALA A 100 -23.99 -7.26 3.51
C ALA A 100 -23.65 -8.26 2.38
N MET A 101 -24.68 -8.88 1.82
CA MET A 101 -24.57 -9.79 0.69
C MET A 101 -25.84 -9.75 -0.18
N VAL A 102 -25.66 -9.71 -1.50
CA VAL A 102 -26.70 -10.13 -2.44
C VAL A 102 -26.62 -11.65 -2.55
N ALA A 103 -27.67 -12.34 -2.10
CA ALA A 103 -27.72 -13.78 -2.06
C ALA A 103 -27.42 -14.40 -3.45
N PRO A 104 -26.66 -15.50 -3.53
CA PRO A 104 -26.37 -16.12 -4.80
C PRO A 104 -27.63 -16.62 -5.51
N VAL A 105 -27.70 -16.43 -6.82
CA VAL A 105 -28.79 -16.93 -7.68
C VAL A 105 -28.22 -17.84 -8.76
N HIS A 106 -28.94 -18.92 -9.08
CA HIS A 106 -28.59 -19.78 -10.21
C HIS A 106 -28.87 -19.06 -11.54
N CYS A 107 -27.93 -19.15 -12.47
CA CYS A 107 -28.06 -18.60 -13.83
C CYS A 107 -28.41 -19.69 -14.86
N ALA A 108 -28.88 -20.87 -14.41
CA ALA A 108 -29.23 -21.96 -15.31
C ALA A 108 -30.31 -21.52 -16.31
N GLY A 109 -30.03 -21.65 -17.60
CA GLY A 109 -30.93 -21.23 -18.68
C GLY A 109 -30.89 -19.74 -19.02
N TRP A 110 -30.04 -18.94 -18.35
CA TRP A 110 -29.88 -17.52 -18.69
C TRP A 110 -28.90 -17.36 -19.85
N LEU A 111 -29.24 -16.48 -20.78
CA LEU A 111 -28.32 -15.99 -21.80
C LEU A 111 -27.27 -15.07 -21.16
N PRO A 112 -26.07 -14.93 -21.76
CA PRO A 112 -25.06 -13.98 -21.29
C PRO A 112 -25.60 -12.55 -21.10
N SER A 113 -26.46 -12.09 -22.02
CA SER A 113 -27.11 -10.78 -21.94
C SER A 113 -28.00 -10.63 -20.70
N GLN A 114 -28.72 -11.67 -20.28
CA GLN A 114 -29.57 -11.66 -19.09
C GLN A 114 -28.73 -11.63 -17.80
N VAL A 115 -27.60 -12.35 -17.79
CA VAL A 115 -26.64 -12.27 -16.67
C VAL A 115 -26.08 -10.85 -16.53
N HIS A 116 -25.69 -10.23 -17.64
CA HIS A 116 -25.19 -8.85 -17.63
C HIS A 116 -26.26 -7.84 -17.21
N GLU A 117 -27.50 -8.01 -17.64
CA GLU A 117 -28.63 -7.17 -17.24
C GLU A 117 -28.91 -7.27 -15.74
N TYR A 118 -28.94 -8.49 -15.19
CA TYR A 118 -29.07 -8.69 -13.75
C TYR A 118 -27.94 -8.01 -12.96
N LEU A 119 -26.69 -8.16 -13.40
CA LEU A 119 -25.55 -7.52 -12.72
C LEU A 119 -25.61 -5.99 -12.79
N ARG A 120 -26.15 -5.42 -13.87
CA ARG A 120 -26.40 -3.98 -13.98
C ARG A 120 -27.42 -3.52 -12.94
N GLN A 121 -28.56 -4.21 -12.83
CA GLN A 121 -29.59 -3.91 -11.83
C GLN A 121 -29.05 -4.04 -10.40
N VAL A 122 -28.25 -5.07 -10.13
CA VAL A 122 -27.55 -5.21 -8.84
C VAL A 122 -26.65 -4.00 -8.56
N LEU A 123 -25.85 -3.55 -9.54
CA LEU A 123 -25.00 -2.38 -9.36
C LEU A 123 -25.78 -1.07 -9.18
N ASP A 124 -26.97 -0.94 -9.77
CA ASP A 124 -27.84 0.24 -9.56
C ASP A 124 -28.35 0.31 -8.11
N VAL A 125 -28.81 -0.83 -7.57
CA VAL A 125 -29.22 -0.94 -6.16
C VAL A 125 -28.04 -0.68 -5.23
N LEU A 126 -26.91 -1.38 -5.45
CA LEU A 126 -25.74 -1.25 -4.58
C LEU A 126 -25.08 0.13 -4.69
N GLY A 127 -25.13 0.77 -5.85
CA GLY A 127 -24.68 2.13 -6.05
C GLY A 127 -25.52 3.14 -5.27
N THR A 128 -26.82 2.88 -5.15
CA THR A 128 -27.74 3.71 -4.35
C THR A 128 -27.52 3.50 -2.84
N GLU A 129 -27.39 2.25 -2.39
CA GLU A 129 -27.30 1.92 -0.95
C GLU A 129 -25.89 2.08 -0.36
N TYR A 130 -24.85 1.78 -1.14
CA TYR A 130 -23.46 1.69 -0.67
C TYR A 130 -22.48 2.61 -1.39
N GLY A 131 -22.89 3.25 -2.50
CA GLY A 131 -22.12 4.30 -3.17
C GLY A 131 -21.07 3.84 -4.18
N PHE A 132 -21.00 2.54 -4.51
CA PHE A 132 -20.06 2.03 -5.54
C PHE A 132 -20.80 1.61 -6.82
N LYS A 133 -20.22 1.95 -7.98
CA LYS A 133 -20.81 1.68 -9.31
C LYS A 133 -20.13 0.55 -10.09
N LYS A 134 -19.13 -0.09 -9.47
CA LYS A 134 -18.38 -1.21 -10.04
C LYS A 134 -17.92 -2.14 -8.94
N PHE A 135 -17.76 -3.42 -9.27
CA PHE A 135 -17.12 -4.38 -8.37
C PHE A 135 -15.62 -4.09 -8.28
N ALA A 136 -15.07 -4.21 -7.07
CA ALA A 136 -13.63 -4.06 -6.85
C ALA A 136 -12.86 -5.30 -7.32
N ALA A 137 -13.50 -6.47 -7.26
CA ALA A 137 -12.93 -7.74 -7.69
C ALA A 137 -14.03 -8.70 -8.15
N GLN A 138 -13.62 -9.70 -8.93
CA GLN A 138 -14.42 -10.86 -9.28
C GLN A 138 -13.69 -12.12 -8.79
N VAL A 139 -14.40 -12.95 -8.02
CA VAL A 139 -13.92 -14.23 -7.52
C VAL A 139 -14.62 -15.34 -8.30
N ARG A 140 -13.84 -16.21 -8.93
CA ARG A 140 -14.36 -17.42 -9.56
C ARG A 140 -14.39 -18.55 -8.53
N ILE A 141 -15.51 -19.24 -8.49
CA ILE A 141 -15.77 -20.37 -7.59
C ILE A 141 -16.14 -21.59 -8.42
N ASP A 142 -15.70 -22.77 -8.02
CA ASP A 142 -16.08 -24.00 -8.71
C ASP A 142 -17.58 -24.29 -8.51
N PRO A 143 -18.34 -24.72 -9.53
CA PRO A 143 -19.77 -25.00 -9.38
C PRO A 143 -20.10 -26.05 -8.30
N SER A 144 -19.19 -26.99 -8.01
CA SER A 144 -19.36 -27.98 -6.93
C SER A 144 -19.45 -27.35 -5.53
N GLN A 145 -18.92 -26.13 -5.39
CA GLN A 145 -18.94 -25.31 -4.16
C GLN A 145 -20.14 -24.36 -4.12
N CYS A 146 -21.15 -24.57 -4.95
CA CYS A 146 -22.38 -23.79 -4.89
C CYS A 146 -23.10 -23.99 -3.54
N SER A 147 -23.34 -22.89 -2.83
CA SER A 147 -24.01 -22.88 -1.53
C SER A 147 -25.54 -22.77 -1.62
N ILE A 148 -26.09 -22.57 -2.82
CA ILE A 148 -27.53 -22.42 -3.03
C ILE A 148 -28.24 -23.74 -2.68
N GLN A 149 -29.28 -23.65 -1.85
CA GLN A 149 -30.08 -24.81 -1.46
C GLN A 149 -30.76 -25.45 -2.68
N GLY A 150 -30.70 -26.77 -2.80
CA GLY A 150 -31.24 -27.51 -3.95
C GLY A 150 -30.37 -27.47 -5.21
N CYS A 151 -29.13 -27.01 -5.13
CA CYS A 151 -28.20 -27.06 -6.26
C CYS A 151 -27.87 -28.50 -6.69
N PHE A 152 -28.00 -28.78 -8.00
CA PHE A 152 -27.76 -30.10 -8.61
C PHE A 152 -26.27 -30.45 -8.80
N LEU A 153 -25.37 -29.49 -8.61
CA LEU A 153 -23.91 -29.66 -8.71
C LEU A 153 -23.23 -29.77 -7.34
N LYS A 154 -23.95 -29.52 -6.25
CA LYS A 154 -23.39 -29.53 -4.90
C LYS A 154 -22.80 -30.90 -4.56
N GLY A 155 -21.52 -30.94 -4.19
CA GLY A 155 -20.84 -32.17 -3.75
C GLY A 155 -20.45 -33.14 -4.88
N LYS A 156 -20.54 -32.73 -6.15
CA LYS A 156 -19.97 -33.48 -7.28
C LYS A 156 -18.54 -32.98 -7.53
N GLY A 157 -17.59 -33.49 -6.74
CA GLY A 157 -16.15 -33.26 -6.89
C GLY A 157 -15.43 -34.56 -7.23
#